data_AF-A0A9Q8UT89-F1
#
_entry.id   AF-A0A9Q8UT89-F1
#
_cell.length_a   1.000
_cell.length_b   1.000
_cell.length_c   1.000
_cell.angle_alpha   90.00
_cell.angle_beta   90.00
_cell.angle_gamma   90.00
#
_symmetry.space_group_name_H-M   'P 1'
#
loop_
_entity.id
_entity.type
_entity.pdbx_description
1 polymer ?
#
loop_
_entity_poly.entity_id
_entity_poly.type
_entity_poly.pdbx_seq_one_letter_code
_entity_poly.pdbx_strand_id
1 'polypeptide(L)'
;MDVTTAAMVSLDDRMQALPQELQDMIFECTLTTHATTPSTVVLTPAHRPPRELQINRKTRAAFASTYYSTTTFRVQLNSVPRLRVRLQEPRTDAPHTMACFLSSLPTEHLRLLQRVEYEDLRPIDSRHPGATATNRRASQKSALPTSVKAHLDLKIVAFSYIDVADGGKVKWLGGEPRGEN
;
A
#
# COMPACT_ATOMS: atom_id res chain seq x y z
N MET A 1 51.53 -18.14 16.71
CA MET A 1 50.74 -16.95 17.13
C MET A 1 49.63 -16.80 16.10
N ASP A 2 48.60 -17.63 16.17
CA ASP A 2 47.46 -17.65 15.24
C ASP A 2 46.28 -16.91 15.86
N VAL A 3 46.09 -15.64 15.49
CA VAL A 3 45.00 -14.79 16.00
C VAL A 3 43.96 -14.47 14.91
N THR A 4 44.14 -14.96 13.68
CA THR A 4 43.37 -14.47 12.52
C THR A 4 42.13 -15.32 12.17
N THR A 5 41.98 -16.53 12.69
CA THR A 5 40.92 -17.47 12.24
C THR A 5 39.56 -17.25 12.90
N ALA A 6 39.51 -16.54 14.03
CA ALA A 6 38.24 -16.22 14.70
C ALA A 6 37.38 -15.18 13.93
N ALA A 7 37.95 -14.52 12.92
CA ALA A 7 37.32 -13.40 12.22
C ALA A 7 36.37 -13.80 11.07
N MET A 8 36.22 -15.09 10.74
CA MET A 8 35.44 -15.52 9.56
C MET A 8 34.23 -16.41 9.86
N VAL A 9 33.86 -16.61 11.12
CA VAL A 9 32.57 -17.25 11.42
C VAL A 9 31.46 -16.25 11.09
N SER A 10 30.64 -16.58 10.10
CA SER A 10 29.58 -15.71 9.61
C SER A 10 28.56 -15.43 10.72
N LEU A 11 27.80 -14.35 10.60
CA LEU A 11 26.73 -14.06 11.56
C LEU A 11 25.72 -15.21 11.62
N ASP A 12 25.42 -15.80 10.47
CA ASP A 12 24.50 -16.93 10.36
C ASP A 12 25.02 -18.16 11.10
N ASP A 13 26.31 -18.46 11.03
CA ASP A 13 26.92 -19.56 11.77
C ASP A 13 26.83 -19.34 13.29
N ARG A 14 27.03 -18.09 13.74
CA ARG A 14 26.89 -17.75 15.16
C ARG A 14 25.45 -17.82 15.62
N MET A 15 24.50 -17.38 14.79
CA MET A 15 23.06 -17.47 15.07
C MET A 15 22.62 -18.93 15.17
N GLN A 16 23.09 -19.80 14.27
CA GLN A 16 22.75 -21.23 14.27
C GLN A 16 23.41 -21.99 15.42
N ALA A 17 24.55 -21.54 15.92
CA ALA A 17 25.22 -22.13 17.09
C ALA A 17 24.50 -21.85 18.43
N LEU A 18 23.54 -20.92 18.47
CA LEU A 18 22.78 -20.62 19.67
C LEU A 18 21.77 -21.73 20.00
N PRO A 19 21.52 -22.03 21.29
CA PRO A 19 20.36 -22.78 21.72
C PRO A 19 19.06 -22.20 21.15
N GLN A 20 18.10 -23.07 20.79
CA GLN A 20 16.82 -22.68 20.19
C GLN A 20 16.10 -21.59 20.98
N GLU A 21 16.10 -21.69 22.32
CA GLU A 21 15.45 -20.72 23.20
C GLU A 21 16.01 -19.30 23.03
N LEU A 22 17.34 -19.17 22.85
CA LEU A 22 17.97 -17.87 22.61
C LEU A 22 17.69 -17.35 21.21
N GLN A 23 17.65 -18.23 20.20
CA GLN A 23 17.25 -17.83 18.84
C GLN A 23 15.82 -17.28 18.85
N ASP A 24 14.90 -17.98 19.51
CA ASP A 24 13.50 -17.59 19.64
C ASP A 24 13.35 -16.28 20.41
N MET A 25 14.09 -16.09 21.52
CA MET A 25 14.11 -14.82 22.26
C MET A 25 14.62 -13.66 21.41
N ILE A 26 15.75 -13.83 20.70
CA ILE A 26 16.30 -12.80 19.81
C ILE A 26 15.28 -12.46 18.73
N PHE A 27 14.65 -13.47 18.15
CA PHE A 27 13.66 -13.33 17.12
C PHE A 27 12.42 -12.58 17.62
N GLU A 28 11.90 -12.95 18.79
CA GLU A 28 10.76 -12.28 19.42
C GLU A 28 11.09 -10.83 19.76
N CYS A 29 12.24 -10.57 20.40
CA CYS A 29 12.67 -9.22 20.73
C CYS A 29 12.91 -8.34 19.49
N THR A 30 13.50 -8.87 18.43
CA THR A 30 13.76 -8.08 17.20
C THR A 30 12.47 -7.77 16.45
N LEU A 31 11.54 -8.72 16.36
CA LEU A 31 10.29 -8.49 15.65
C LEU A 31 9.30 -7.62 16.41
N THR A 32 9.23 -7.74 17.74
CA THR A 32 8.34 -6.90 18.55
C THR A 32 8.82 -5.44 18.61
N THR A 33 10.13 -5.22 18.69
CA THR A 33 10.69 -3.87 18.84
C THR A 33 10.60 -3.05 17.54
N HIS A 34 10.67 -3.70 16.37
CA HIS A 34 10.63 -3.02 15.07
C HIS A 34 9.23 -2.84 14.47
N ALA A 35 8.18 -3.25 15.16
CA ALA A 35 6.79 -3.03 14.73
C ALA A 35 6.32 -1.56 14.87
N THR A 36 7.16 -0.60 14.46
CA THR A 36 6.68 0.76 14.18
C THR A 36 5.91 0.69 12.87
N THR A 37 4.66 0.25 12.94
CA THR A 37 3.78 0.19 11.80
C THR A 37 3.51 1.63 11.34
N PRO A 38 3.90 2.00 10.11
CA PRO A 38 3.63 3.34 9.61
C PRO A 38 2.12 3.59 9.65
N SER A 39 1.71 4.74 10.21
CA SER A 39 0.29 5.11 10.24
C SER A 39 -0.29 5.28 8.85
N THR A 40 0.54 5.57 7.85
CA THR A 40 0.14 5.71 6.45
C THR A 40 1.20 5.16 5.50
N VAL A 41 0.78 4.31 4.57
CA VAL A 41 1.61 3.71 3.53
C VAL A 41 1.11 4.14 2.16
N VAL A 42 2.00 4.75 1.37
CA VAL A 42 1.70 5.06 -0.03
C VAL A 42 1.93 3.83 -0.89
N LEU A 43 0.86 3.34 -1.50
CA LEU A 43 0.87 2.27 -2.48
C LEU A 43 1.35 2.83 -3.82
N THR A 44 2.55 2.43 -4.19
CA THR A 44 3.14 2.62 -5.53
C THR A 44 3.28 1.25 -6.19
N PRO A 45 3.50 1.18 -7.52
CA PRO A 45 3.82 -0.09 -8.18
C PRO A 45 5.07 -0.79 -7.61
N ALA A 46 5.96 -0.03 -6.96
CA ALA A 46 7.15 -0.54 -6.28
C ALA A 46 6.92 -0.89 -4.81
N HIS A 47 5.69 -0.75 -4.28
CA HIS A 47 5.39 -1.06 -2.90
C HIS A 47 5.71 -2.52 -2.59
N ARG A 48 6.54 -2.74 -1.56
CA ARG A 48 6.86 -4.06 -1.03
C ARG A 48 6.28 -4.19 0.39
N PRO A 49 5.62 -5.31 0.72
CA PRO A 49 5.22 -5.57 2.09
C PRO A 49 6.42 -5.57 3.04
N PRO A 50 6.25 -5.16 4.31
CA PRO A 50 7.28 -5.25 5.33
C PRO A 50 7.93 -6.63 5.39
N ARG A 51 9.24 -6.68 5.70
CA ARG A 51 10.02 -7.93 5.71
C ARG A 51 9.48 -8.92 6.73
N GLU A 52 8.89 -8.42 7.81
CA GLU A 52 8.29 -9.17 8.91
C GLU A 52 7.14 -10.08 8.42
N LEU A 53 6.40 -9.64 7.40
CA LEU A 53 5.36 -10.47 6.75
C LEU A 53 5.95 -11.63 5.95
N GLN A 54 7.24 -11.59 5.61
CA GLN A 54 7.89 -12.55 4.73
C GLN A 54 8.58 -13.69 5.48
N ILE A 55 8.80 -13.56 6.80
CA ILE A 55 9.67 -14.48 7.56
C ILE A 55 9.06 -15.87 7.76
N ASN A 56 8.01 -15.98 8.58
CA ASN A 56 7.37 -17.26 8.86
C ASN A 56 5.84 -17.12 8.94
N ARG A 57 5.10 -18.23 8.85
CA ARG A 57 3.63 -18.20 8.81
C ARG A 57 3.01 -17.70 10.12
N LYS A 58 3.63 -18.02 11.26
CA LYS A 58 3.12 -17.67 12.60
C LYS A 58 3.28 -16.17 12.88
N THR A 59 4.45 -15.61 12.64
CA THR A 59 4.75 -14.18 12.77
C THR A 59 3.99 -13.37 11.73
N ARG A 60 3.86 -13.87 10.50
CA ARG A 60 3.06 -13.22 9.47
C ARG A 60 1.62 -13.00 9.93
N ALA A 61 0.98 -13.98 10.54
CA ALA A 61 -0.39 -13.84 11.03
C ALA A 61 -0.48 -12.80 12.17
N ALA A 62 0.42 -12.87 13.14
CA ALA A 62 0.46 -11.92 14.26
C ALA A 62 0.73 -10.48 13.79
N PHE A 63 1.75 -10.30 12.94
CA PHE A 63 2.14 -9.00 12.42
C PHE A 63 1.11 -8.44 11.43
N ALA A 64 0.51 -9.28 10.58
CA ALA A 64 -0.54 -8.85 9.65
C ALA A 64 -1.74 -8.26 10.38
N SER A 65 -2.16 -8.88 11.49
CA SER A 65 -3.25 -8.36 12.33
C SER A 65 -2.99 -6.91 12.74
N THR A 66 -1.83 -6.63 13.34
CA THR A 66 -1.46 -5.28 13.77
C THR A 66 -1.22 -4.34 12.59
N TYR A 67 -0.52 -4.79 11.55
CA TYR A 67 -0.16 -3.97 10.40
C TYR A 67 -1.39 -3.52 9.60
N TYR A 68 -2.25 -4.44 9.14
CA TYR A 68 -3.39 -4.07 8.30
C TYR A 68 -4.51 -3.37 9.07
N SER A 69 -4.61 -3.60 10.39
CA SER A 69 -5.60 -2.90 11.22
C SER A 69 -5.22 -1.45 11.53
N THR A 70 -3.93 -1.15 11.67
CA THR A 70 -3.46 0.20 12.06
C THR A 70 -2.98 1.05 10.90
N THR A 71 -2.62 0.44 9.77
CA THR A 71 -2.04 1.14 8.62
C THR A 71 -3.13 1.67 7.69
N THR A 72 -3.06 2.96 7.36
CA THR A 72 -3.87 3.54 6.27
C THR A 72 -3.13 3.40 4.94
N PHE A 73 -3.73 2.73 3.96
CA PHE A 73 -3.13 2.60 2.64
C PHE A 73 -3.63 3.71 1.71
N ARG A 74 -2.70 4.48 1.13
CA ARG A 74 -2.99 5.57 0.20
C ARG A 74 -2.52 5.23 -1.19
N VAL A 75 -3.38 5.29 -2.19
CA VAL A 75 -2.93 5.32 -3.58
C VAL A 75 -2.86 6.76 -4.04
N GLN A 76 -1.65 7.18 -4.41
CA GLN A 76 -1.44 8.47 -5.05
C GLN A 76 -1.70 8.34 -6.55
N LEU A 77 -2.67 9.11 -7.04
CA LEU A 77 -2.80 9.37 -8.46
C LEU A 77 -1.64 10.29 -8.84
N ASN A 78 -0.53 9.70 -9.25
CA ASN A 78 0.52 10.48 -9.88
C ASN A 78 -0.11 11.10 -11.12
N SER A 79 -0.35 12.40 -11.06
CA SER A 79 -0.68 13.23 -12.20
C SER A 79 0.51 13.16 -13.14
N VAL A 80 0.59 12.10 -13.95
CA VAL A 80 1.51 12.08 -15.07
C VAL A 80 1.13 13.33 -15.86
N PRO A 81 2.01 14.35 -15.97
CA PRO A 81 1.70 15.46 -16.84
C PRO A 81 1.40 14.82 -18.18
N ARG A 82 0.23 15.18 -18.76
CA ARG A 82 -0.21 14.72 -20.08
C ARG A 82 0.75 15.24 -21.15
N LEU A 83 2.01 14.83 -21.08
CA LEU A 83 2.94 14.89 -22.17
C LEU A 83 2.34 13.93 -23.18
N ARG A 84 1.88 14.52 -24.28
CA ARG A 84 1.19 13.88 -25.38
C ARG A 84 2.13 12.93 -26.14
N VAL A 85 2.69 11.96 -25.45
CA VAL A 85 3.50 10.92 -26.08
C VAL A 85 2.54 9.81 -26.46
N ARG A 86 2.11 9.87 -27.73
CA ARG A 86 1.61 8.70 -28.45
C ARG A 86 2.74 7.68 -28.45
N LEU A 87 2.71 6.70 -27.54
CA LEU A 87 3.20 5.31 -27.74
C LEU A 87 3.13 4.57 -26.39
N GLN A 88 2.08 3.73 -26.26
CA GLN A 88 1.99 2.48 -25.49
C GLN A 88 2.95 2.28 -24.30
N GLU A 89 2.88 3.10 -23.25
CA GLU A 89 3.29 2.62 -21.92
C GLU A 89 2.10 1.95 -21.24
N PRO A 90 2.30 0.77 -20.60
CA PRO A 90 1.26 0.11 -19.85
C PRO A 90 0.82 1.05 -18.73
N ARG A 91 -0.41 1.55 -18.86
CA ARG A 91 -1.01 2.48 -17.91
C ARG A 91 -1.07 1.82 -16.53
N THR A 92 -0.14 2.15 -15.65
CA THR A 92 -0.27 1.87 -14.22
C THR A 92 -1.17 2.93 -13.61
N ASP A 93 -2.46 2.87 -13.97
CA ASP A 93 -3.46 3.73 -13.37
C ASP A 93 -3.57 3.38 -11.87
N ALA A 94 -3.73 4.39 -11.01
CA ALA A 94 -4.00 4.20 -9.57
C ALA A 94 -5.02 3.09 -9.25
N PRO A 95 -6.19 2.98 -9.93
CA PRO A 95 -7.11 1.87 -9.72
C PRO A 95 -6.48 0.50 -9.99
N HIS A 96 -5.58 0.40 -10.98
CA HIS A 96 -4.87 -0.84 -11.27
C HIS A 96 -3.89 -1.21 -10.15
N THR A 97 -3.12 -0.23 -9.64
CA THR A 97 -2.20 -0.47 -8.51
C THR A 97 -2.96 -0.95 -7.27
N MET A 98 -4.12 -0.34 -6.97
CA MET A 98 -4.96 -0.80 -5.88
C MET A 98 -5.48 -2.22 -6.12
N ALA A 99 -6.02 -2.50 -7.32
CA ALA A 99 -6.57 -3.80 -7.64
C ALA A 99 -5.49 -4.90 -7.54
N CYS A 100 -4.27 -4.64 -8.02
CA CYS A 100 -3.12 -5.55 -7.86
C CYS A 100 -2.74 -5.74 -6.40
N PHE A 101 -2.68 -4.68 -5.60
CA PHE A 101 -2.40 -4.79 -4.17
C PHE A 101 -3.43 -5.67 -3.47
N LEU A 102 -4.72 -5.39 -3.65
CA LEU A 102 -5.79 -6.11 -2.97
C LEU A 102 -5.93 -7.56 -3.45
N SER A 103 -5.77 -7.81 -4.74
CA SER A 103 -5.77 -9.19 -5.27
C SER A 103 -4.56 -10.01 -4.82
N SER A 104 -3.45 -9.36 -4.44
CA SER A 104 -2.27 -10.05 -3.91
C SER A 104 -2.40 -10.46 -2.43
N LEU A 105 -3.40 -9.93 -1.71
CA LEU A 105 -3.57 -10.18 -0.29
C LEU A 105 -4.36 -11.48 -0.04
N PRO A 106 -3.91 -12.32 0.92
CA PRO A 106 -4.74 -13.40 1.43
C PRO A 106 -6.07 -12.88 1.98
N THR A 107 -7.14 -13.68 1.86
CA THR A 107 -8.49 -13.33 2.34
C THR A 107 -8.49 -12.88 3.81
N GLU A 108 -7.68 -13.52 4.65
CA GLU A 108 -7.58 -13.15 6.07
C GLU A 108 -6.97 -11.76 6.27
N HIS A 109 -6.05 -11.33 5.40
CA HIS A 109 -5.46 -10.00 5.47
C HIS A 109 -6.43 -8.93 4.94
N LEU A 110 -7.23 -9.27 3.93
CA LEU A 110 -8.26 -8.39 3.40
C LEU A 110 -9.31 -8.02 4.46
N ARG A 111 -9.66 -8.97 5.34
CA ARG A 111 -10.58 -8.72 6.47
C ARG A 111 -10.02 -7.77 7.53
N LEU A 112 -8.69 -7.67 7.62
CA LEU A 112 -8.01 -6.83 8.60
C LEU A 112 -7.81 -5.39 8.11
N LEU A 113 -7.94 -5.15 6.80
CA LEU A 113 -7.83 -3.81 6.23
C LEU A 113 -8.94 -2.92 6.77
N GLN A 114 -8.57 -1.89 7.53
CA GLN A 114 -9.52 -0.91 8.04
C GLN A 114 -9.75 0.25 7.08
N ARG A 115 -8.69 0.75 6.44
CA ARG A 115 -8.75 2.02 5.71
C ARG A 115 -7.88 2.01 4.47
N VAL A 116 -8.52 2.35 3.36
CA VAL A 116 -7.90 2.54 2.07
C VAL A 116 -8.38 3.87 1.50
N GLU A 117 -7.45 4.76 1.19
CA GLU A 117 -7.69 6.11 0.72
C GLU A 117 -7.14 6.31 -0.69
N TYR A 118 -7.82 7.14 -1.46
CA TYR A 118 -7.34 7.63 -2.75
C TYR A 118 -7.00 9.10 -2.61
N GLU A 119 -5.80 9.48 -3.03
CA GLU A 119 -5.38 10.87 -3.06
C GLU A 119 -5.22 11.30 -4.51
N ASP A 120 -6.13 12.17 -4.96
CA ASP A 120 -6.06 12.82 -6.26
C ASP A 120 -5.15 14.03 -6.17
N LEU A 121 -3.88 13.85 -6.58
CA LEU A 121 -2.88 14.91 -6.59
C LEU A 121 -2.95 15.75 -7.87
N ARG A 122 -4.07 15.74 -8.61
CA ARG A 122 -4.26 16.69 -9.70
C ARG A 122 -4.16 18.10 -9.11
N PRO A 123 -3.24 18.95 -9.61
CA PRO A 123 -3.30 20.37 -9.32
C PRO A 123 -4.72 20.79 -9.69
N ILE A 124 -5.47 21.30 -8.71
CA ILE A 124 -6.74 21.95 -9.01
C ILE A 124 -6.34 23.09 -9.94
N ASP A 125 -6.53 22.90 -11.24
CA ASP A 125 -6.30 23.92 -12.24
C ASP A 125 -7.26 25.06 -11.87
N SER A 126 -6.77 26.00 -11.05
CA SER A 126 -7.49 27.19 -10.61
C SER A 126 -7.74 28.16 -11.76
N ARG A 127 -7.43 27.75 -12.99
CA ARG A 127 -7.79 28.43 -14.22
C ARG A 127 -9.21 28.05 -14.59
N HIS A 128 -10.16 28.72 -13.95
CA HIS A 128 -11.44 29.00 -14.58
C HIS A 128 -11.22 30.17 -15.56
N PRO A 129 -11.21 29.97 -16.88
CA PRO A 129 -11.13 31.05 -17.84
C PRO A 129 -12.54 31.60 -18.03
N GLY A 130 -12.91 32.58 -17.22
CA GLY A 130 -14.24 33.19 -17.30
C GLY A 130 -14.44 34.48 -16.50
N ALA A 131 -13.50 34.87 -15.64
CA ALA A 131 -13.51 36.20 -15.05
C ALA A 131 -12.88 37.19 -16.05
N THR A 132 -13.73 37.77 -16.90
CA THR A 132 -13.43 39.04 -17.57
C THR A 132 -12.85 40.02 -16.55
N ALA A 133 -11.72 40.61 -16.92
CA ALA A 133 -10.90 41.47 -16.10
C ALA A 133 -11.69 42.67 -15.52
N THR A 134 -11.80 42.72 -14.19
CA THR A 134 -11.97 43.98 -13.46
C THR A 134 -11.08 43.98 -12.23
N ASN A 135 -9.81 44.27 -12.50
CA ASN A 135 -8.88 45.07 -11.71
C ASN A 135 -9.21 45.23 -10.21
N ARG A 136 -8.56 44.45 -9.33
CA ARG A 136 -8.31 44.88 -7.95
C ARG A 136 -7.14 44.14 -7.29
N ARG A 137 -6.07 44.92 -7.05
CA ARG A 137 -5.01 44.66 -6.06
C ARG A 137 -5.62 44.25 -4.72
N ALA A 138 -5.37 43.04 -4.25
CA ALA A 138 -5.23 42.74 -2.81
C ALA A 138 -4.72 41.30 -2.60
N SER A 139 -3.57 41.21 -1.92
CA SER A 139 -3.12 40.13 -1.03
C SER A 139 -3.24 38.68 -1.52
N GLN A 140 -2.12 38.15 -2.01
CA GLN A 140 -1.87 36.71 -2.11
C GLN A 140 -1.88 36.07 -0.71
N LYS A 141 -2.96 35.35 -0.37
CA LYS A 141 -2.98 34.35 0.70
C LYS A 141 -2.79 32.98 0.05
N SER A 142 -1.73 32.27 0.44
CA SER A 142 -1.41 30.91 0.00
C SER A 142 -2.53 29.94 0.40
N ALA A 143 -3.26 29.40 -0.59
CA ALA A 143 -4.25 28.36 -0.36
C ALA A 143 -3.56 26.99 -0.29
N LEU A 144 -3.74 26.29 0.84
CA LEU A 144 -3.31 24.89 1.02
C LEU A 144 -4.17 23.94 0.16
N PRO A 145 -3.62 22.82 -0.33
CA PRO A 145 -4.35 21.84 -1.14
C PRO A 145 -5.52 21.23 -0.35
N THR A 146 -6.70 21.20 -0.98
CA THR A 146 -7.91 20.59 -0.41
C THR A 146 -7.85 19.08 -0.61
N SER A 147 -7.50 18.34 0.44
CA SER A 147 -7.54 16.88 0.45
C SER A 147 -9.00 16.40 0.43
N VAL A 148 -9.44 15.84 -0.70
CA VAL A 148 -10.75 15.16 -0.80
C VAL A 148 -10.59 13.76 -0.20
N LYS A 149 -10.94 13.60 1.07
CA LYS A 149 -10.93 12.28 1.75
C LYS A 149 -12.22 11.54 1.42
N ALA A 150 -12.17 10.63 0.45
CA ALA A 150 -13.21 9.61 0.30
C ALA A 150 -12.94 8.46 1.29
N HIS A 151 -13.76 8.32 2.32
CA HIS A 151 -13.71 7.19 3.24
C HIS A 151 -14.52 6.05 2.64
N LEU A 152 -13.84 5.05 2.06
CA LEU A 152 -14.48 3.82 1.62
C LEU A 152 -14.71 2.93 2.85
N ASP A 153 -15.95 2.82 3.31
CA ASP A 153 -16.32 1.79 4.29
C ASP A 153 -16.21 0.41 3.61
N LEU A 154 -15.13 -0.31 3.95
CA LEU A 154 -14.81 -1.64 3.40
C LEU A 154 -15.89 -2.70 3.68
N LYS A 155 -16.89 -2.41 4.53
CA LYS A 155 -18.00 -3.34 4.83
C LYS A 155 -18.88 -3.65 3.62
N ILE A 156 -18.87 -2.80 2.59
CA ILE A 156 -19.63 -2.99 1.34
C ILE A 156 -18.80 -2.51 0.16
N VAL A 157 -17.62 -3.09 -0.05
CA VAL A 157 -16.98 -3.03 -1.38
C VAL A 157 -16.85 -4.46 -1.87
N ALA A 158 -17.99 -5.00 -2.27
CA ALA A 158 -18.06 -5.82 -3.47
C ALA A 158 -17.22 -5.15 -4.55
N PHE A 159 -16.01 -5.66 -4.82
CA PHE A 159 -15.13 -5.15 -5.88
C PHE A 159 -15.81 -5.35 -7.24
N SER A 160 -16.64 -4.37 -7.61
CA SER A 160 -17.08 -4.16 -8.97
C SER A 160 -16.00 -3.35 -9.66
N TYR A 161 -15.06 -4.05 -10.30
CA TYR A 161 -14.25 -3.41 -11.32
C TYR A 161 -15.15 -3.26 -12.55
N ILE A 162 -15.58 -2.03 -12.85
CA ILE A 162 -16.23 -1.71 -14.12
C ILE A 162 -15.10 -1.59 -15.14
N ASP A 163 -14.93 -2.63 -15.95
CA ASP A 163 -14.07 -2.55 -17.12
C ASP A 163 -14.74 -1.62 -18.14
N VAL A 164 -14.25 -0.38 -18.23
CA VAL A 164 -14.78 0.64 -19.14
C VAL A 164 -14.41 0.31 -20.60
N ALA A 165 -13.50 -0.63 -20.85
CA ALA A 165 -13.14 -1.04 -22.20
C ALA A 165 -14.22 -1.93 -22.88
N ASP A 166 -15.10 -2.57 -22.11
CA ASP A 166 -15.94 -3.68 -22.60
C ASP A 166 -17.46 -3.47 -22.40
N GLY A 167 -17.92 -2.22 -22.42
CA GLY A 167 -19.36 -1.91 -22.45
C GLY A 167 -20.10 -2.12 -21.12
N GLY A 168 -19.42 -1.98 -19.98
CA GLY A 168 -20.08 -1.86 -18.67
C GLY A 168 -20.49 -3.17 -18.00
N LYS A 169 -19.92 -4.31 -18.41
CA LYS A 169 -20.12 -5.58 -17.67
C LYS A 169 -19.30 -5.59 -16.39
N VAL A 170 -19.98 -5.61 -15.25
CA VAL A 170 -19.37 -5.81 -13.93
C VAL A 170 -18.95 -7.28 -13.80
N LYS A 171 -17.63 -7.53 -13.69
CA LYS A 171 -17.10 -8.88 -13.47
C LYS A 171 -16.74 -9.03 -12.00
N TRP A 172 -17.38 -9.97 -11.33
CA TRP A 172 -17.14 -10.28 -9.92
C TRP A 172 -15.87 -11.15 -9.79
N LEU A 173 -14.91 -10.70 -8.98
CA LEU A 173 -13.65 -11.43 -8.73
C LEU A 173 -13.72 -12.38 -7.51
N GLY A 174 -14.90 -12.56 -6.91
CA GLY A 174 -15.14 -13.59 -5.91
C GLY A 174 -15.75 -14.82 -6.58
N GLY A 175 -15.07 -15.96 -6.53
CA GLY A 175 -15.61 -17.22 -7.03
C GLY A 175 -17.00 -17.49 -6.42
N GLU A 176 -17.93 -17.95 -7.24
CA GLU A 176 -19.26 -18.36 -6.77
C GLU A 176 -19.12 -19.33 -5.60
N PRO A 177 -19.90 -19.16 -4.52
CA PRO A 177 -19.99 -20.19 -3.49
C PRO A 177 -20.54 -21.44 -4.17
N ARG A 178 -19.69 -22.46 -4.33
CA ARG A 178 -20.14 -23.80 -4.74
C ARG A 178 -21.13 -24.25 -3.69
N GLY A 179 -22.40 -24.32 -4.07
CA GLY A 179 -23.41 -25.02 -3.28
C GLY A 179 -22.96 -26.45 -3.09
N GLU A 180 -22.70 -26.82 -1.84
CA GLU A 180 -22.65 -28.22 -1.42
C GLU A 180 -24.09 -28.73 -1.44
N ASN A 181 -24.33 -29.70 -2.34
CA ASN A 181 -25.49 -30.61 -2.28
C ASN A 181 -25.16 -31.78 -1.36
#